data_AF-A0A2V9P204-F1
#
_entry.id   AF-A0A2V9P204-F1
#
_cell.length_a   1.000
_cell.length_b   1.000
_cell.length_c   1.000
_cell.angle_alpha   90.00
_cell.angle_beta   90.00
_cell.angle_gamma   90.00
#
_symmetry.space_group_name_H-M   'P 1'
#
loop_
_entity.id
_entity.type
_entity.pdbx_description
1 polymer ?
#
loop_
_entity_poly.entity_id
_entity_poly.type
_entity_poly.pdbx_seq_one_letter_code
_entity_poly.pdbx_strand_id
1 'polypeptide(L)'
;MMMMIPVQVIAFFIAVMVIPADVREFTIELQGKKIQWTKSPSSAWHAVDLPKESAGDYSVTNRIVIVLNDGKESKTDISQFLKLGKTSDFGQAPQIDVARESLGTPILIQKERGKIILSQQKGALFEKPAVISWNVKEQ
;
A
#
# COMPACT_ATOMS: atom_id res chain seq x y z
N MET A 1 2.26 -24.69 2.24
CA MET A 1 2.49 -23.93 0.99
C MET A 1 2.24 -22.46 1.35
N MET A 2 3.27 -21.61 1.43
CA MET A 2 3.07 -20.19 1.76
C MET A 2 2.31 -19.53 0.61
N MET A 3 1.14 -18.94 0.88
CA MET A 3 0.48 -18.05 -0.07
C MET A 3 1.34 -16.81 -0.24
N MET A 4 1.91 -16.60 -1.43
CA MET A 4 2.58 -15.35 -1.77
C MET A 4 1.51 -14.28 -1.96
N ILE A 5 1.43 -13.31 -1.04
CA ILE A 5 0.58 -12.13 -1.22
C ILE A 5 1.21 -11.27 -2.32
N PRO A 6 0.44 -10.82 -3.33
CA PRO A 6 0.96 -9.90 -4.34
C PRO A 6 1.45 -8.61 -3.70
N VAL A 7 2.68 -8.19 -4.02
CA VAL A 7 3.30 -6.96 -3.46
C VAL A 7 2.43 -5.71 -3.63
N GLN A 8 1.66 -5.64 -4.71
CA GLN A 8 0.71 -4.55 -4.97
C GLN A 8 -0.38 -4.42 -3.89
N VAL A 9 -0.82 -5.54 -3.31
CA VAL A 9 -1.84 -5.57 -2.25
C VAL A 9 -1.26 -5.00 -0.96
N ILE A 10 0.00 -5.30 -0.65
CA ILE A 10 0.73 -4.77 0.51
C ILE A 10 0.96 -3.26 0.34
N ALA A 11 1.43 -2.84 -0.84
CA ALA A 11 1.61 -1.42 -1.14
C ALA A 11 0.29 -0.64 -1.10
N PHE A 12 -0.80 -1.22 -1.60
CA PHE A 12 -2.13 -0.64 -1.55
C PHE A 12 -2.62 -0.47 -0.10
N PHE A 13 -2.47 -1.49 0.75
CA PHE A 13 -2.81 -1.38 2.16
C PHE A 13 -2.08 -0.21 2.83
N ILE A 14 -0.76 -0.12 2.62
CA ILE A 14 0.06 0.97 3.18
C ILE A 14 -0.39 2.33 2.64
N ALA A 15 -0.70 2.44 1.35
CA ALA A 15 -1.21 3.67 0.74
C ALA A 15 -2.48 4.15 1.45
N VAL A 16 -3.49 3.29 1.59
CA VAL A 16 -4.78 3.65 2.21
C VAL A 16 -4.62 4.01 3.69
N MET A 17 -3.65 3.43 4.39
CA MET A 17 -3.41 3.73 5.81
C MET A 17 -2.71 5.07 6.06
N VAL A 18 -1.97 5.61 5.08
CA VAL A 18 -1.10 6.79 5.28
C VAL A 18 -1.57 8.01 4.47
N ILE A 19 -2.25 7.79 3.34
CA ILE A 19 -2.80 8.85 2.51
C ILE A 19 -3.93 9.59 3.27
N PRO A 20 -4.02 10.93 3.17
CA PRO A 20 -5.12 11.70 3.76
C PRO A 20 -6.50 11.26 3.27
N ALA A 21 -7.50 11.31 4.14
CA ALA A 21 -8.84 10.77 3.86
C ALA A 21 -9.59 11.46 2.71
N ASP A 22 -9.25 12.72 2.43
CA ASP A 22 -9.81 13.57 1.36
C ASP A 22 -9.24 13.28 -0.03
N VAL A 23 -8.15 12.51 -0.12
CA VAL A 23 -7.56 12.10 -1.39
C VAL A 23 -8.52 11.14 -2.12
N ARG A 24 -8.74 11.45 -3.39
CA ARG A 24 -9.59 10.66 -4.31
C ARG A 24 -8.80 9.87 -5.35
N GLU A 25 -7.53 10.19 -5.52
CA GLU A 25 -6.67 9.58 -6.52
C GLU A 25 -5.25 9.47 -5.97
N PHE A 26 -4.61 8.33 -6.21
CA PHE A 26 -3.17 8.19 -6.03
C PHE A 26 -2.58 7.24 -7.06
N THR A 27 -1.27 7.25 -7.20
CA THR A 27 -0.51 6.32 -8.03
C THR A 27 0.45 5.53 -7.14
N ILE A 28 0.56 4.22 -7.38
CA ILE A 28 1.65 3.40 -6.84
C ILE A 28 2.59 3.04 -7.98
N GLU A 29 3.87 3.38 -7.85
CA GLU A 29 4.95 2.88 -8.70
C GLU A 29 5.64 1.70 -8.00
N LEU A 30 5.55 0.51 -8.60
CA LEU A 30 6.16 -0.73 -8.12
C LEU A 30 7.04 -1.32 -9.21
N GLN A 31 8.34 -1.45 -8.94
CA GLN A 31 9.29 -2.08 -9.86
C GLN A 31 9.27 -1.47 -11.28
N GLY A 32 8.99 -0.16 -11.39
CA GLY A 32 8.88 0.56 -12.66
C GLY A 32 7.51 0.50 -13.34
N LYS A 33 6.52 -0.17 -12.74
CA LYS A 33 5.12 -0.14 -13.18
C LYS A 33 4.33 0.85 -12.36
N LYS A 34 3.54 1.69 -13.02
CA LYS A 34 2.62 2.62 -12.37
C LYS A 34 1.21 2.04 -12.37
N ILE A 35 0.55 2.10 -11.23
CA ILE A 35 -0.83 1.68 -11.05
C ILE A 35 -1.58 2.88 -10.46
N GLN A 36 -2.49 3.45 -11.24
CA GLN A 36 -3.34 4.54 -10.78
C GLN A 36 -4.56 3.97 -10.06
N TRP A 37 -4.93 4.62 -8.95
CA TRP A 37 -6.02 4.23 -8.07
C TRP A 37 -6.96 5.40 -7.90
N THR A 38 -8.25 5.16 -8.10
CA THR A 38 -9.31 6.17 -7.99
C THR A 38 -10.37 5.72 -7.01
N LYS A 39 -10.73 6.58 -6.07
CA LYS A 39 -11.74 6.30 -5.05
C LYS A 39 -13.13 6.44 -5.63
N SER A 40 -13.91 5.37 -5.60
CA SER A 40 -15.30 5.34 -6.03
C SER A 40 -16.22 6.10 -5.04
N PRO A 41 -17.47 6.39 -5.43
CA PRO A 41 -18.48 6.95 -4.52
C PRO A 41 -18.77 6.06 -3.31
N SER A 42 -18.63 4.74 -3.44
CA SER A 42 -18.78 3.77 -2.34
C SER A 42 -17.55 3.71 -1.41
N SER A 43 -16.57 4.60 -1.61
CA SER A 43 -15.29 4.66 -0.88
C SER A 43 -14.34 3.48 -1.12
N ALA A 44 -14.66 2.56 -2.04
CA ALA A 44 -13.71 1.59 -2.55
C ALA A 44 -12.70 2.27 -3.49
N TRP A 45 -11.58 1.62 -3.73
CA TRP A 45 -10.52 2.08 -4.62
C TRP A 45 -10.47 1.19 -5.86
N HIS A 46 -10.62 1.80 -7.02
CA HIS A 46 -10.55 1.12 -8.29
C HIS A 46 -9.16 1.34 -8.91
N ALA A 47 -8.52 0.29 -9.40
CA ALA A 47 -7.28 0.42 -10.15
C ALA A 47 -7.58 0.62 -11.64
N VAL A 48 -7.09 1.72 -12.21
CA VAL A 48 -7.43 2.14 -13.60
C VAL A 48 -6.77 1.25 -14.65
N ASP A 49 -5.56 0.73 -14.37
CA ASP A 49 -4.71 0.06 -15.37
C ASP A 49 -4.28 -1.37 -14.99
N LEU A 50 -5.05 -2.07 -14.14
CA LEU A 50 -4.73 -3.48 -13.83
C LEU A 50 -5.23 -4.43 -14.92
N PRO A 51 -4.49 -5.51 -15.25
CA PRO A 51 -5.02 -6.61 -16.06
C PRO A 51 -6.35 -7.10 -15.50
N LYS A 52 -7.29 -7.54 -16.34
CA LYS A 52 -8.65 -7.98 -15.92
C LYS A 52 -8.67 -8.91 -14.70
N GLU A 53 -7.67 -9.78 -14.58
CA GLU A 53 -7.53 -10.74 -13.47
C GLU A 53 -7.24 -10.09 -12.11
N SER A 54 -6.68 -8.88 -12.12
CA SER A 54 -6.37 -8.06 -10.95
C SER A 54 -7.19 -6.77 -10.89
N ALA A 55 -8.04 -6.52 -11.89
CA ALA A 55 -9.01 -5.43 -11.87
C ALA A 55 -10.06 -5.68 -10.78
N GLY A 56 -10.65 -4.61 -10.27
CA GLY A 56 -11.69 -4.71 -9.24
C GLY A 56 -11.68 -3.54 -8.28
N ASP A 57 -12.63 -3.58 -7.36
CA ASP A 57 -12.79 -2.60 -6.31
C ASP A 57 -12.11 -3.10 -5.04
N TYR A 58 -11.10 -2.36 -4.62
CA TYR A 58 -10.28 -2.68 -3.47
C TYR A 58 -10.76 -1.88 -2.26
N SER A 59 -10.81 -2.52 -1.11
CA SER A 59 -11.09 -1.86 0.15
C SER A 59 -10.21 -2.42 1.26
N VAL A 60 -10.03 -1.63 2.31
CA VAL A 60 -9.29 -2.04 3.50
C VAL A 60 -10.22 -2.01 4.69
N THR A 61 -10.30 -3.12 5.41
CA THR A 61 -10.99 -3.21 6.70
C THR A 61 -10.07 -3.86 7.71
N ASN A 62 -9.77 -3.16 8.81
CA ASN A 62 -8.76 -3.54 9.82
C ASN A 62 -7.37 -3.76 9.20
N ARG A 63 -7.06 -5.00 8.83
CA ARG A 63 -5.81 -5.44 8.18
C ARG A 63 -6.06 -6.37 6.99
N ILE A 64 -7.31 -6.41 6.53
CA ILE A 64 -7.73 -7.25 5.42
C ILE A 64 -7.92 -6.34 4.22
N VAL A 65 -7.24 -6.67 3.12
CA VAL A 65 -7.55 -6.11 1.81
C VAL A 65 -8.60 -6.99 1.17
N ILE A 66 -9.71 -6.37 0.78
CA ILE A 66 -10.82 -7.02 0.10
C ILE A 66 -10.81 -6.54 -1.34
N VAL A 67 -10.84 -7.47 -2.30
CA VAL A 67 -10.94 -7.18 -3.73
C VAL A 67 -12.24 -7.77 -4.24
N LEU A 68 -13.10 -6.92 -4.78
CA LEU A 68 -14.33 -7.32 -5.47
C LEU A 68 -14.12 -7.22 -6.97
N ASN A 69 -14.14 -8.35 -7.67
CA ASN A 69 -14.02 -8.42 -9.13
C ASN A 69 -15.14 -9.28 -9.70
N ASP A 70 -15.96 -8.73 -10.59
CA ASP A 70 -17.10 -9.42 -11.24
C ASP A 70 -17.99 -10.21 -10.24
N GLY A 71 -18.27 -9.61 -9.08
CA GLY A 71 -19.09 -10.21 -8.02
C GLY A 71 -18.39 -11.27 -7.17
N LYS A 72 -17.11 -11.58 -7.43
CA LYS A 72 -16.29 -12.45 -6.59
C LYS A 72 -15.47 -11.63 -5.61
N GLU A 73 -15.57 -11.99 -4.34
CA GLU A 73 -14.83 -11.37 -3.25
C GLU A 73 -13.57 -12.20 -2.92
N SER A 74 -12.42 -11.54 -2.92
CA SER A 74 -11.14 -12.11 -2.46
C SER A 74 -10.64 -11.34 -1.24
N LYS A 75 -10.25 -12.07 -0.18
CA LYS A 75 -9.76 -11.47 1.08
C LYS A 75 -8.32 -11.87 1.33
N THR A 76 -7.52 -10.86 1.63
CA THR A 76 -6.10 -11.02 1.90
C THR A 76 -5.77 -10.41 3.26
N ASP A 77 -5.42 -11.24 4.23
CA ASP A 77 -5.01 -10.78 5.57
C ASP A 77 -3.53 -10.34 5.55
N ILE A 78 -3.32 -9.05 5.73
CA ILE A 78 -2.00 -8.41 5.73
C ILE A 78 -1.34 -8.47 7.11
N SER A 79 -2.04 -8.91 8.16
CA SER A 79 -1.51 -9.01 9.52
C SER A 79 -0.27 -9.89 9.62
N GLN A 80 -0.16 -10.88 8.73
CA GLN A 80 0.98 -11.79 8.64
C GLN A 80 2.23 -11.14 8.06
N PHE A 81 2.07 -10.02 7.33
CA PHE A 81 3.12 -9.34 6.58
C PHE A 81 3.48 -7.98 7.17
N LEU A 82 2.54 -7.37 7.91
CA LEU A 82 2.72 -6.07 8.54
C LEU A 82 2.24 -6.13 10.00
N LYS A 83 3.18 -6.07 10.94
CA LYS A 83 2.89 -5.57 12.28
C LYS A 83 3.07 -4.05 12.22
N LEU A 84 2.08 -3.24 12.59
CA LEU A 84 2.36 -1.80 12.72
C LEU A 84 3.28 -1.60 13.93
N GLY A 85 4.40 -0.90 13.76
CA GLY A 85 5.28 -0.55 14.88
C GLY A 85 4.55 0.35 15.89
N LYS A 86 5.02 0.37 17.14
CA LYS A 86 4.56 1.39 18.10
C LYS A 86 5.19 2.73 17.73
N THR A 87 4.43 3.82 17.90
CA THR A 87 4.77 5.18 17.48
C THR A 87 5.93 5.85 18.25
N SER A 88 6.75 5.13 19.02
CA SER A 88 7.56 5.75 20.09
C SER A 88 9.07 5.50 20.09
N ASP A 89 9.63 4.63 19.26
CA ASP A 89 10.96 4.08 19.63
C ASP A 89 12.18 4.70 18.93
N PHE A 90 12.03 5.64 17.97
CA PHE A 90 13.21 6.22 17.31
C PHE A 90 13.05 7.72 17.06
N GLY A 91 13.61 8.51 17.98
CA GLY A 91 13.81 9.94 17.78
C GLY A 91 14.65 10.22 16.54
N GLN A 92 14.25 11.26 15.80
CA GLN A 92 14.96 11.89 14.66
C GLN A 92 14.71 11.32 13.25
N ALA A 93 13.45 11.14 12.87
CA ALA A 93 12.87 11.52 11.57
C ALA A 93 11.35 11.18 11.59
N PRO A 94 10.48 11.85 10.82
CA PRO A 94 9.09 11.41 10.63
C PRO A 94 9.05 10.16 9.73
N GLN A 95 9.66 9.08 10.18
CA GLN A 95 9.59 7.76 9.56
C GLN A 95 8.46 6.98 10.23
N ILE A 96 7.49 6.52 9.43
CA ILE A 96 6.43 5.65 9.93
C ILE A 96 6.91 4.21 9.70
N ASP A 97 7.49 3.57 10.70
CA ASP A 97 7.94 2.20 10.53
C ASP A 97 6.75 1.23 10.51
N VAL A 98 6.54 0.58 9.36
CA VAL A 98 5.63 -0.55 9.22
C VAL A 98 6.46 -1.83 9.34
N ALA A 99 6.17 -2.66 10.35
CA ALA A 99 7.13 -3.59 10.93
C ALA A 99 7.32 -4.94 10.19
N ARG A 100 8.62 -5.21 10.01
CA ARG A 100 9.49 -6.40 10.18
C ARG A 100 9.24 -7.81 9.64
N GLU A 101 8.05 -8.29 9.29
CA GLU A 101 7.89 -9.75 9.10
C GLU A 101 7.58 -10.28 7.69
N SER A 102 7.80 -9.52 6.61
CA SER A 102 7.70 -10.14 5.28
C SER A 102 8.89 -11.06 4.95
N LEU A 103 10.10 -10.73 5.41
CA LEU A 103 11.35 -11.50 5.16
C LEU A 103 12.45 -11.23 6.23
N GLY A 104 12.08 -10.82 7.45
CA GLY A 104 13.03 -10.43 8.49
C GLY A 104 13.68 -9.04 8.30
N THR A 105 13.25 -8.29 7.29
CA THR A 105 13.72 -6.93 6.98
C THR A 105 12.59 -5.90 7.11
N PRO A 106 12.77 -4.81 7.87
CA PRO A 106 11.73 -3.78 8.04
C PRO A 106 11.47 -2.99 6.76
N ILE A 107 10.23 -2.55 6.55
CA ILE A 107 9.86 -1.59 5.49
C ILE A 107 10.00 -0.19 6.08
N LEU A 108 10.88 0.61 5.48
CA LEU A 108 11.02 2.02 5.81
C LEU A 108 10.00 2.82 5.00
N ILE A 109 9.27 3.71 5.68
CA ILE A 109 8.35 4.65 5.04
C ILE A 109 8.86 6.07 5.22
N GLN A 110 9.30 6.66 4.11
CA GLN A 110 9.66 8.08 4.05
C GLN A 110 8.46 8.86 3.52
N LYS A 111 7.94 9.79 4.33
CA LYS A 111 6.82 10.65 3.96
C LYS A 111 7.32 12.01 3.48
N GLU A 112 6.82 12.42 2.33
CA GLU A 112 7.05 13.73 1.69
C GLU A 112 5.69 14.38 1.38
N ARG A 113 5.68 15.67 1.04
CA ARG A 113 4.43 16.35 0.64
C ARG A 113 3.92 15.73 -0.66
N GLY A 114 2.75 15.08 -0.61
CA GLY A 114 2.13 14.44 -1.77
C GLY A 114 2.72 13.09 -2.18
N LYS A 115 3.63 12.54 -1.36
CA LYS A 115 4.35 11.31 -1.72
C LYS A 115 4.80 10.53 -0.50
N ILE A 116 4.87 9.22 -0.65
CA ILE A 116 5.47 8.27 0.28
C ILE A 116 6.41 7.37 -0.51
N ILE A 117 7.55 7.03 0.08
CA ILE A 117 8.52 6.08 -0.47
C ILE A 117 8.60 4.90 0.49
N LEU A 118 8.37 3.68 -0.02
CA LEU A 118 8.54 2.44 0.71
C LEU A 118 9.85 1.79 0.26
N SER A 119 10.78 1.55 1.17
CA SER A 119 12.06 0.92 0.85
C SER A 119 12.42 -0.19 1.83
N GLN A 120 13.19 -1.17 1.35
CA GLN A 120 13.72 -2.27 2.14
C GLN A 120 15.16 -2.59 1.71
N GLN A 121 15.86 -3.38 2.53
CA GLN A 121 17.15 -3.94 2.14
C GLN A 121 17.02 -4.87 0.92
N LYS A 122 18.11 -5.00 0.16
CA LYS A 122 18.17 -5.80 -1.06
C LYS A 122 17.75 -7.26 -0.82
N GLY A 123 16.93 -7.81 -1.72
CA GLY A 123 16.38 -9.18 -1.60
C GLY A 123 15.08 -9.28 -0.80
N ALA A 124 14.51 -8.15 -0.39
CA ALA A 124 13.22 -8.07 0.29
C ALA A 124 12.04 -7.88 -0.69
N LEU A 125 10.81 -7.75 -0.17
CA LEU A 125 9.57 -7.58 -0.93
C LEU A 125 9.64 -6.36 -1.89
N PHE A 126 10.25 -5.26 -1.45
CA PHE A 126 10.52 -4.07 -2.25
C PHE A 126 11.99 -4.01 -2.69
N GLU A 127 12.40 -4.88 -3.62
CA GLU A 127 13.76 -4.87 -4.19
C GLU A 127 14.16 -3.50 -4.78
N LYS A 128 13.17 -2.78 -5.32
CA LYS A 128 13.26 -1.37 -5.69
C LYS A 128 12.27 -0.60 -4.81
N PRO A 129 12.57 0.66 -4.44
CA PRO A 129 11.64 1.47 -3.68
C PRO A 129 10.29 1.56 -4.39
N ALA A 130 9.21 1.33 -3.65
CA ALA A 130 7.87 1.67 -4.12
C ALA A 130 7.61 3.15 -3.86
N VAL A 131 6.95 3.82 -4.80
CA VAL A 131 6.57 5.22 -4.63
C VAL A 131 5.05 5.32 -4.67
N ILE A 132 4.46 5.92 -3.66
CA ILE A 132 3.02 6.22 -3.61
C ILE A 132 2.89 7.72 -3.69
N SER A 133 2.17 8.27 -4.66
CA SER A 133 2.01 9.72 -4.83
C SER A 133 0.57 10.12 -5.10
N TRP A 134 0.18 11.30 -4.63
CA TRP A 134 -1.15 11.87 -4.83
C TRP A 134 -1.06 13.38 -5.05
N ASN A 135 -2.08 13.93 -5.70
CA ASN A 135 -2.17 15.38 -5.89
C ASN A 135 -2.47 16.07 -4.57
N VAL A 136 -1.61 17.02 -4.19
CA VAL A 136 -1.83 17.88 -3.03
C VAL A 136 -2.55 19.12 -3.51
N LYS A 137 -3.75 19.40 -2.99
CA LYS A 137 -4.37 20.71 -3.21
C LYS A 137 -3.48 21.77 -2.56
N GLU A 138 -3.06 22.77 -3.32
CA GLU A 138 -2.51 23.99 -2.74
C GLU A 138 -3.64 24.63 -1.91
N GLN A 139 -3.39 24.80 -0.60
CA GLN A 139 -4.27 25.55 0.30
C GLN A 139 -4.03 27.04 0.12
#